data_AF-A0A2G6PJY7-F1
#
_entry.id   AF-A0A2G6PJY7-F1
#
_cell.length_a   1.000
_cell.length_b   1.000
_cell.length_c   1.000
_cell.angle_alpha   90.00
_cell.angle_beta   90.00
_cell.angle_gamma   90.00
#
_symmetry.space_group_name_H-M   'P 1'
#
loop_
_entity.id
_entity.type
_entity.pdbx_description
1 polymer ?
#
loop_
_entity_poly.entity_id
_entity_poly.type
_entity_poly.pdbx_seq_one_letter_code
_entity_poly.pdbx_strand_id
1 'polypeptide(L)'
;GFIHGLKGKVSNNQGEGKIEKYRKFAMKKKYKGFGPTLLAEALEEECGWGKICPESLRLKMIRWGLWIPKKRNEKVKRKKRERRGKEGMMVQFDGSYHDWLEDGLERCMLLAIDDATSNLKKIKMTKGETLIDMEKYWKEYFEEYGKPQVIYLDCHATYKVNHERDMFDEEMLTRFQRAMGKLGVEIIYSKTPEGKGRVERAFKTLQDRLVKKMRIKNIKTVKDMEKYINEEYIEEHNKKFGKEAKESGDYHLDFTEKDKENYHWYFAKENERTIKRDGTIQYNKKIYQLEKGQKLYKGKKLIVKETTKGEIKIFSGNVELDYYIRKSI
;
A
#
# COMPACT_ATOMS: atom_id res chain seq x y z
N GLY A 1 -3.89 49.44 -26.72
CA GLY A 1 -3.63 48.34 -25.77
C GLY A 1 -4.04 48.77 -24.39
N PHE A 2 -4.99 48.08 -23.77
CA PHE A 2 -5.47 48.44 -22.43
C PHE A 2 -4.41 48.09 -21.38
N ILE A 3 -3.70 49.10 -20.88
CA ILE A 3 -2.79 48.98 -19.76
C ILE A 3 -3.65 49.00 -18.50
N HIS A 4 -3.72 47.87 -17.79
CA HIS A 4 -4.52 47.72 -16.58
C HIS A 4 -4.00 48.68 -15.48
N GLY A 5 -4.85 49.59 -14.98
CA GLY A 5 -4.51 50.69 -14.07
C GLY A 5 -4.01 50.30 -12.66
N LEU A 6 -3.78 49.01 -12.41
CA LEU A 6 -3.19 48.46 -11.19
C LEU A 6 -1.72 48.04 -11.37
N LYS A 7 -1.15 48.22 -12.57
CA LYS A 7 0.25 47.90 -12.87
C LYS A 7 1.16 48.83 -12.05
N GLY A 8 1.72 48.32 -10.95
CA GLY A 8 2.62 49.05 -10.05
C GLY A 8 2.03 49.46 -8.69
N LYS A 9 0.75 49.20 -8.41
CA LYS A 9 0.17 49.47 -7.08
C LYS A 9 0.29 48.26 -6.16
N VAL A 10 0.88 48.48 -4.98
CA VAL A 10 0.94 47.54 -3.86
C VAL A 10 -0.50 47.34 -3.36
N SER A 11 -0.95 46.08 -3.24
CA SER A 11 -2.30 45.79 -2.73
C SER A 11 -2.41 46.20 -1.25
N ASN A 12 -3.55 46.74 -0.81
CA ASN A 12 -3.81 47.08 0.59
C ASN A 12 -3.61 45.90 1.57
N ASN A 13 -3.54 44.65 1.07
CA ASN A 13 -3.22 43.45 1.86
C ASN A 13 -1.71 43.10 1.95
N GLN A 14 -0.83 43.95 1.41
CA GLN A 14 0.63 43.80 1.40
C GLN A 14 1.31 44.72 2.42
N GLY A 15 0.96 44.63 3.70
CA GLY A 15 1.86 45.16 4.73
C GLY A 15 3.21 44.45 4.64
N GLU A 16 4.33 45.17 4.55
CA GLU A 16 5.69 44.60 4.53
C GLU A 16 5.91 43.58 5.65
N GLY A 17 5.32 43.82 6.83
CA GLY A 17 5.34 42.89 7.95
C GLY A 17 4.69 41.52 7.67
N LYS A 18 3.71 41.43 6.75
CA LYS A 18 3.06 40.16 6.38
C LYS A 18 4.00 39.29 5.53
N ILE A 19 4.72 39.91 4.61
CA ILE A 19 5.67 39.25 3.70
C ILE A 19 6.86 38.72 4.50
N GLU A 20 7.39 39.52 5.42
CA GLU A 20 8.52 39.10 6.25
C GLU A 20 8.14 37.97 7.21
N LYS A 21 6.92 37.97 7.77
CA LYS A 21 6.43 36.84 8.57
C LYS A 21 6.32 35.55 7.76
N TYR A 22 5.85 35.60 6.51
CA TYR A 22 5.85 34.42 5.63
C TYR A 22 7.24 33.89 5.34
N ARG A 23 8.20 34.79 5.09
CA ARG A 23 9.60 34.42 4.86
C ARG A 23 10.19 33.73 6.08
N LYS A 24 10.06 34.35 7.26
CA LYS A 24 10.52 33.78 8.54
C LYS A 24 9.89 32.42 8.82
N PHE A 25 8.59 32.28 8.57
CA PHE A 25 7.90 31.00 8.69
C PHE A 25 8.50 29.95 7.77
N ALA A 26 8.62 30.24 6.47
CA ALA A 26 9.16 29.33 5.47
C ALA A 26 10.60 28.88 5.74
N MET A 27 11.40 29.74 6.39
CA MET A 27 12.80 29.45 6.75
C MET A 27 12.95 28.58 8.01
N LYS A 28 11.88 28.35 8.80
CA LYS A 28 11.98 27.46 9.97
C LYS A 28 12.33 26.05 9.51
N LYS A 29 13.23 25.38 10.25
CA LYS A 29 13.73 24.02 9.94
C LYS A 29 12.60 23.01 9.67
N LYS A 30 11.48 23.10 10.40
CA LYS A 30 10.32 22.21 10.23
C LYS A 30 9.61 22.32 8.86
N TYR A 31 9.81 23.40 8.09
CA TYR A 31 9.23 23.55 6.74
C TYR A 31 10.25 23.43 5.60
N LYS A 32 11.47 22.99 5.89
CA LYS A 32 12.49 22.76 4.86
C LYS A 32 11.93 21.81 3.79
N GLY A 33 12.03 22.19 2.52
CA GLY A 33 11.56 21.39 1.39
C GLY A 33 10.06 21.47 1.10
N PHE A 34 9.28 22.29 1.81
CA PHE A 34 7.87 22.47 1.51
C PHE A 34 7.70 23.11 0.12
N GLY A 35 6.82 22.53 -0.69
CA GLY A 35 6.38 23.17 -1.93
C GLY A 35 5.43 24.34 -1.66
N PRO A 36 5.22 25.24 -2.63
CA PRO A 36 4.38 26.43 -2.44
C PRO A 36 2.96 26.10 -1.95
N THR A 37 2.35 25.03 -2.46
CA THR A 37 1.00 24.60 -2.05
C THR A 37 0.97 24.13 -0.60
N LEU A 38 1.88 23.24 -0.20
CA LEU A 38 1.91 22.73 1.17
C LEU A 38 2.32 23.83 2.17
N LEU A 39 3.21 24.74 1.78
CA LEU A 39 3.59 25.87 2.61
C LEU A 39 2.44 26.85 2.80
N ALA A 40 1.64 27.11 1.76
CA ALA A 40 0.44 27.94 1.86
C ALA A 40 -0.56 27.35 2.87
N GLU A 41 -0.80 26.04 2.78
CA GLU A 41 -1.66 25.32 3.73
C GLU A 41 -1.15 25.42 5.17
N ALA A 42 0.13 25.16 5.41
CA ALA A 42 0.73 25.27 6.74
C ALA A 42 0.65 26.71 7.29
N LEU A 43 0.82 27.72 6.43
CA LEU A 43 0.68 29.12 6.80
C LEU A 43 -0.78 29.49 7.13
N GLU A 44 -1.75 28.95 6.40
CA GLU A 44 -3.17 29.13 6.68
C GLU A 44 -3.55 28.55 8.05
N GLU A 45 -3.15 27.31 8.30
CA GLU A 45 -3.41 26.57 9.53
C GLU A 45 -2.74 27.21 10.76
N GLU A 46 -1.45 27.58 10.68
CA GLU A 46 -0.71 28.07 11.86
C GLU A 46 -0.78 29.59 12.07
N CYS A 47 -1.03 30.40 11.02
CA CYS A 47 -1.05 31.86 11.16
C CYS A 47 -2.46 32.45 11.23
N GLY A 48 -3.51 31.71 10.82
CA GLY A 48 -4.90 32.20 10.87
C GLY A 48 -5.19 33.38 9.93
N TRP A 49 -4.39 33.58 8.88
CA TRP A 49 -4.42 34.79 8.04
C TRP A 49 -5.33 34.70 6.81
N GLY A 50 -6.25 33.72 6.81
CA GLY A 50 -7.10 33.41 5.67
C GLY A 50 -6.33 32.80 4.50
N LYS A 51 -7.07 32.47 3.44
CA LYS A 51 -6.56 31.70 2.29
C LYS A 51 -5.39 32.41 1.57
N ILE A 52 -4.28 31.71 1.40
CA ILE A 52 -3.07 32.17 0.72
C ILE A 52 -3.01 31.51 -0.66
N CYS A 53 -2.97 32.33 -1.71
CA CYS A 53 -2.82 31.81 -3.07
C CYS A 53 -1.42 31.15 -3.25
N PRO A 54 -1.35 29.85 -3.57
CA PRO A 54 -0.07 29.13 -3.73
C PRO A 54 0.82 29.73 -4.81
N GLU A 55 0.24 30.27 -5.88
CA GLU A 55 1.00 30.88 -6.98
C GLU A 55 1.67 32.19 -6.53
N SER A 56 0.95 33.01 -5.77
CA SER A 56 1.51 34.22 -5.16
C SER A 56 2.63 33.89 -4.18
N LEU A 57 2.51 32.80 -3.42
CA LEU A 57 3.57 32.34 -2.52
C LEU A 57 4.77 31.77 -3.29
N ARG A 58 4.53 31.02 -4.37
CA ARG A 58 5.58 30.49 -5.25
C ARG A 58 6.49 31.59 -5.79
N LEU A 59 5.91 32.67 -6.30
CA LEU A 59 6.68 33.82 -6.81
C LEU A 59 7.55 34.46 -5.73
N LYS A 60 7.04 34.55 -4.49
CA LYS A 60 7.81 35.04 -3.34
C LYS A 60 8.93 34.08 -2.95
N MET A 61 8.66 32.78 -2.88
CA MET A 61 9.68 31.77 -2.57
C MET A 61 10.83 31.76 -3.57
N ILE A 62 10.55 32.00 -4.86
CA ILE A 62 11.60 32.17 -5.88
C ILE A 62 12.49 33.38 -5.56
N ARG A 63 11.88 34.54 -5.24
CA ARG A 63 12.62 35.74 -4.86
C ARG A 63 13.44 35.56 -3.58
N TRP A 64 12.97 34.74 -2.66
CA TRP A 64 13.69 34.41 -1.42
C TRP A 64 14.75 33.32 -1.58
N GLY A 65 14.91 32.74 -2.78
CA GLY A 65 15.82 31.61 -3.02
C GLY A 65 15.38 30.30 -2.37
N LEU A 66 14.13 30.20 -1.92
CA LEU A 66 13.56 29.01 -1.26
C LEU A 66 12.91 28.04 -2.25
N TRP A 67 12.72 28.44 -3.51
CA TRP A 67 12.10 27.60 -4.53
C TRP A 67 12.75 27.77 -5.90
N ILE A 68 13.15 26.65 -6.50
CA ILE A 68 13.70 26.60 -7.84
C ILE A 68 12.59 26.19 -8.82
N PRO A 69 12.26 27.02 -9.84
CA PRO A 69 11.30 26.65 -10.87
C PRO A 69 11.74 25.38 -11.60
N LYS A 70 10.88 24.35 -11.64
CA LYS A 70 11.15 23.16 -12.45
C LYS A 70 10.85 23.45 -13.92
N LYS A 71 11.74 23.02 -14.82
CA LYS A 71 11.51 23.07 -16.28
C LYS A 71 10.31 22.17 -16.62
N ARG A 72 9.40 22.68 -17.46
CA ARG A 72 8.21 21.92 -17.87
C ARG A 72 8.66 20.90 -18.93
N ASN A 73 8.74 19.63 -18.56
CA ASN A 73 9.00 18.57 -19.52
C ASN A 73 7.77 18.39 -20.42
N GLU A 74 8.00 18.03 -21.68
CA GLU A 74 6.93 17.64 -22.59
C GLU A 74 6.17 16.45 -21.99
N LYS A 75 4.85 16.59 -21.86
CA LYS A 75 4.01 15.52 -21.37
C LYS A 75 3.78 14.55 -22.52
N VAL A 76 4.39 13.37 -22.46
CA VAL A 76 3.97 12.24 -23.30
C VAL A 76 2.48 12.01 -23.03
N LYS A 77 1.64 12.14 -24.05
CA LYS A 77 0.19 11.91 -23.95
C LYS A 77 -0.07 10.42 -23.77
N ARG A 78 -0.04 9.95 -22.52
CA ARG A 78 -0.42 8.57 -22.18
C ARG A 78 -1.91 8.50 -21.87
N LYS A 79 -2.63 7.57 -22.51
CA LYS A 79 -4.07 7.34 -22.26
C LYS A 79 -4.22 6.69 -20.89
N LYS A 80 -5.00 7.31 -20.01
CA LYS A 80 -5.27 6.78 -18.67
C LYS A 80 -6.37 5.74 -18.75
N ARG A 81 -6.26 4.67 -17.94
CA ARG A 81 -7.37 3.75 -17.72
C ARG A 81 -8.53 4.46 -17.01
N GLU A 82 -9.76 4.21 -17.46
CA GLU A 82 -10.97 4.69 -16.80
C GLU A 82 -11.12 4.09 -15.40
N ARG A 83 -11.78 4.81 -14.49
CA ARG A 83 -12.04 4.32 -13.14
C ARG A 83 -13.12 3.24 -13.15
N ARG A 84 -13.11 2.34 -12.16
CA ARG A 84 -14.31 1.53 -11.86
C ARG A 84 -15.47 2.44 -11.39
N GLY A 85 -16.69 1.92 -11.51
CA GLY A 85 -17.91 2.69 -11.24
C GLY A 85 -18.13 2.96 -9.75
N LYS A 86 -17.90 1.95 -8.90
CA LYS A 86 -18.16 1.96 -7.46
C LYS A 86 -16.89 1.67 -6.65
N GLU A 87 -16.90 2.12 -5.40
CA GLU A 87 -15.90 1.73 -4.39
C GLU A 87 -15.91 0.22 -4.17
N GLY A 88 -14.74 -0.38 -3.93
CA GLY A 88 -14.61 -1.83 -3.68
C GLY A 88 -14.62 -2.72 -4.92
N MET A 89 -14.99 -2.18 -6.10
CA MET A 89 -14.88 -2.93 -7.36
C MET A 89 -13.43 -3.22 -7.74
N MET A 90 -12.50 -2.32 -7.42
CA MET A 90 -11.07 -2.56 -7.66
C MET A 90 -10.21 -1.72 -6.74
N VAL A 91 -9.23 -2.38 -6.13
CA VAL A 91 -8.20 -1.75 -5.32
C VAL A 91 -6.88 -1.85 -6.07
N GLN A 92 -6.16 -0.72 -6.21
CA GLN A 92 -4.77 -0.77 -6.65
C GLN A 92 -3.89 -0.98 -5.43
N PHE A 93 -2.99 -1.94 -5.50
CA PHE A 93 -2.10 -2.29 -4.41
C PHE A 93 -0.64 -2.22 -4.86
N ASP A 94 0.20 -1.64 -4.01
CA ASP A 94 1.62 -1.46 -4.30
C ASP A 94 2.44 -1.27 -3.02
N GLY A 95 3.75 -1.51 -3.12
CA GLY A 95 4.74 -1.25 -2.09
C GLY A 95 5.69 -0.12 -2.48
N SER A 96 6.23 0.58 -1.48
CA SER A 96 7.27 1.59 -1.70
C SER A 96 8.25 1.63 -0.54
N TYR A 97 9.53 1.54 -0.87
CA TYR A 97 10.64 1.83 0.03
C TYR A 97 10.93 3.33 0.02
N HIS A 98 11.01 3.93 1.19
CA HIS A 98 11.36 5.33 1.37
C HIS A 98 11.84 5.61 2.80
N ASP A 99 12.62 6.67 2.99
CA ASP A 99 12.97 7.20 4.31
C ASP A 99 11.78 7.99 4.90
N TRP A 100 10.76 7.24 5.33
CA TRP A 100 9.50 7.82 5.81
C TRP A 100 9.66 8.68 7.06
N LEU A 101 10.66 8.39 7.91
CA LEU A 101 10.89 9.09 9.19
C LEU A 101 12.02 10.14 9.12
N GLU A 102 12.69 10.28 7.97
CA GLU A 102 13.84 11.18 7.77
C GLU A 102 15.01 10.90 8.72
N ASP A 103 15.24 9.62 9.01
CA ASP A 103 16.34 9.14 9.84
C ASP A 103 17.43 8.41 9.04
N GLY A 104 17.35 8.49 7.71
CA GLY A 104 18.30 7.87 6.78
C GLY A 104 18.04 6.38 6.51
N LEU A 105 16.95 5.82 7.03
CA LEU A 105 16.61 4.40 6.85
C LEU A 105 15.36 4.23 5.98
N GLU A 106 15.54 3.62 4.82
CA GLU A 106 14.41 3.25 3.97
C GLU A 106 13.60 2.10 4.57
N ARG A 107 12.27 2.26 4.56
CA ARG A 107 11.31 1.26 5.07
C ARG A 107 10.23 0.99 4.05
N CYS A 108 9.76 -0.26 4.00
CA CYS A 108 8.68 -0.68 3.12
C CYS A 108 7.32 -0.23 3.67
N MET A 109 6.56 0.47 2.84
CA MET A 109 5.16 0.80 3.07
C MET A 109 4.30 0.11 2.02
N LEU A 110 3.33 -0.69 2.47
CA LEU A 110 2.28 -1.25 1.60
C LEU A 110 1.08 -0.32 1.59
N LEU A 111 0.49 -0.13 0.41
CA LEU A 111 -0.63 0.77 0.19
C LEU A 111 -1.70 0.11 -0.69
N ALA A 112 -2.95 0.20 -0.23
CA ALA A 112 -4.15 -0.08 -1.01
C ALA A 112 -4.91 1.23 -1.23
N ILE A 113 -5.20 1.55 -2.49
CA ILE A 113 -6.09 2.65 -2.85
C ILE A 113 -7.29 2.13 -3.62
N ASP A 114 -8.46 2.69 -3.36
CA ASP A 114 -9.63 2.40 -4.16
C ASP A 114 -9.54 3.10 -5.52
N ASP A 115 -9.87 2.37 -6.60
CA ASP A 115 -9.71 2.89 -7.95
C ASP A 115 -10.82 3.87 -8.36
N ALA A 116 -12.03 3.74 -7.83
CA ALA A 116 -13.15 4.63 -8.15
C ALA A 116 -12.96 5.99 -7.46
N THR A 117 -12.60 5.97 -6.18
CA THR A 117 -12.55 7.14 -5.32
C THR A 117 -11.15 7.75 -5.21
N SER A 118 -10.08 7.00 -5.51
CA SER A 118 -8.71 7.36 -5.13
C SER A 118 -8.49 7.53 -3.62
N ASN A 119 -9.41 7.05 -2.80
CA ASN A 119 -9.21 7.03 -1.35
C ASN A 119 -8.09 6.04 -1.00
N LEU A 120 -7.21 6.45 -0.10
CA LEU A 120 -6.34 5.54 0.61
C LEU A 120 -7.23 4.67 1.50
N LYS A 121 -7.16 3.36 1.31
CA LYS A 121 -7.95 2.40 2.10
C LYS A 121 -7.13 1.88 3.25
N LYS A 122 -5.91 1.40 2.99
CA LYS A 122 -5.03 0.92 4.04
C LYS A 122 -3.59 1.25 3.71
N ILE A 123 -2.85 1.63 4.75
CA ILE A 123 -1.40 1.83 4.72
C ILE A 123 -0.80 1.03 5.85
N LYS A 124 0.33 0.37 5.61
CA LYS A 124 1.02 -0.37 6.66
C LYS A 124 2.52 -0.41 6.44
N MET A 125 3.27 -0.33 7.53
CA MET A 125 4.72 -0.55 7.47
C MET A 125 5.02 -2.04 7.60
N THR A 126 5.91 -2.53 6.74
CA THR A 126 6.31 -3.94 6.72
C THR A 126 7.82 -4.07 6.66
N LYS A 127 8.31 -5.28 6.94
CA LYS A 127 9.75 -5.57 6.80
C LYS A 127 10.17 -5.65 5.34
N GLY A 128 9.24 -6.02 4.47
CA GLY A 128 9.37 -6.01 3.03
C GLY A 128 8.07 -6.40 2.36
N GLU A 129 8.17 -6.87 1.13
CA GLU A 129 7.04 -7.36 0.32
C GLU A 129 7.03 -8.89 0.33
N THR A 130 6.97 -9.49 1.52
CA THR A 130 6.94 -10.96 1.67
C THR A 130 5.51 -11.50 1.66
N LEU A 131 5.34 -12.80 1.39
CA LEU A 131 4.02 -13.44 1.47
C LEU A 131 3.38 -13.29 2.86
N ILE A 132 4.19 -13.33 3.93
CA ILE A 132 3.74 -13.17 5.32
C ILE A 132 3.22 -11.75 5.54
N ASP A 133 3.95 -10.75 5.05
CA ASP A 133 3.56 -9.34 5.15
C ASP A 133 2.25 -9.09 4.37
N MET A 134 2.14 -9.66 3.17
CA MET A 134 0.94 -9.57 2.32
C MET A 134 -0.27 -10.26 2.94
N GLU A 135 -0.09 -11.48 3.48
CA GLU A 135 -1.14 -12.22 4.18
C GLU A 135 -1.66 -11.42 5.37
N LYS A 136 -0.76 -10.87 6.21
CA LYS A 136 -1.16 -10.05 7.35
C LYS A 136 -1.86 -8.77 6.90
N TYR A 137 -1.33 -8.10 5.88
CA TYR A 137 -1.89 -6.86 5.34
C TYR A 137 -3.33 -7.05 4.85
N TRP A 138 -3.54 -8.07 4.00
CA TRP A 138 -4.84 -8.29 3.39
C TRP A 138 -5.87 -8.85 4.37
N LYS A 139 -5.45 -9.62 5.39
CA LYS A 139 -6.36 -10.02 6.47
C LYS A 139 -6.98 -8.80 7.15
N GLU A 140 -6.12 -7.88 7.59
CA GLU A 140 -6.55 -6.66 8.26
C GLU A 140 -7.30 -5.71 7.30
N TYR A 141 -7.05 -5.76 6.00
CA TYR A 141 -7.87 -5.05 5.01
C TYR A 141 -9.28 -5.64 4.94
N PHE A 142 -9.39 -6.96 4.80
CA PHE A 142 -10.68 -7.64 4.64
C PHE A 142 -11.54 -7.55 5.91
N GLU A 143 -10.92 -7.57 7.09
CA GLU A 143 -11.61 -7.36 8.37
C GLU A 143 -12.21 -5.96 8.50
N GLU A 144 -11.55 -4.95 7.90
CA GLU A 144 -11.95 -3.54 8.02
C GLU A 144 -12.93 -3.11 6.93
N TYR A 145 -12.74 -3.59 5.70
CA TYR A 145 -13.48 -3.12 4.51
C TYR A 145 -14.25 -4.21 3.78
N GLY A 146 -14.07 -5.48 4.13
CA GLY A 146 -14.48 -6.59 3.27
C GLY A 146 -13.52 -6.82 2.11
N LYS A 147 -13.85 -7.80 1.26
CA LYS A 147 -13.03 -8.23 0.12
C LYS A 147 -13.34 -7.40 -1.12
N PRO A 148 -12.37 -6.73 -1.76
CA PRO A 148 -12.64 -6.07 -3.02
C PRO A 148 -12.92 -7.14 -4.10
N GLN A 149 -13.60 -6.77 -5.18
CA GLN A 149 -13.79 -7.72 -6.28
C GLN A 149 -12.49 -8.01 -7.01
N VAL A 150 -11.67 -6.98 -7.18
CA VAL A 150 -10.43 -7.04 -7.94
C VAL A 150 -9.30 -6.37 -7.16
N ILE A 151 -8.15 -7.01 -7.10
CA ILE A 151 -6.89 -6.37 -6.72
C ILE A 151 -6.06 -6.18 -7.98
N TYR A 152 -5.71 -4.93 -8.25
CA TYR A 152 -4.83 -4.54 -9.34
C TYR A 152 -3.39 -4.47 -8.80
N LEU A 153 -2.58 -5.44 -9.19
CA LEU A 153 -1.18 -5.60 -8.79
C LEU A 153 -0.26 -5.28 -9.94
N ASP A 154 0.95 -4.83 -9.62
CA ASP A 154 2.01 -4.76 -10.61
C ASP A 154 2.73 -6.08 -10.71
N CYS A 155 2.91 -6.54 -11.94
CA CYS A 155 3.71 -7.70 -12.22
C CYS A 155 4.95 -7.18 -12.93
N HIS A 156 5.88 -6.62 -12.16
CA HIS A 156 7.20 -6.36 -12.69
C HIS A 156 7.92 -7.71 -12.84
N ALA A 157 7.66 -8.39 -13.97
CA ALA A 157 8.50 -9.46 -14.51
C ALA A 157 9.96 -9.00 -14.77
N THR A 158 10.26 -7.72 -14.50
CA THR A 158 11.59 -7.09 -14.54
C THR A 158 12.25 -6.94 -13.17
N TYR A 159 11.75 -7.56 -12.10
CA TYR A 159 12.59 -7.84 -10.91
C TYR A 159 13.64 -8.94 -11.24
N LYS A 160 14.38 -8.74 -12.33
CA LYS A 160 15.66 -9.41 -12.53
C LYS A 160 16.66 -8.71 -11.61
N VAL A 161 16.93 -9.36 -10.48
CA VAL A 161 18.25 -9.49 -9.86
C VAL A 161 19.00 -8.17 -9.76
N ASN A 162 18.73 -7.33 -8.77
CA ASN A 162 19.73 -6.37 -8.26
C ASN A 162 19.50 -5.86 -6.82
N HIS A 163 18.40 -6.24 -6.16
CA HIS A 163 18.30 -6.13 -4.71
C HIS A 163 17.80 -7.46 -4.12
N GLU A 164 18.47 -7.95 -3.08
CA GLU A 164 18.01 -9.09 -2.25
C GLU A 164 16.63 -8.85 -1.58
N ARG A 165 16.02 -7.68 -1.80
CA ARG A 165 14.77 -7.19 -1.18
C ARG A 165 13.58 -7.16 -2.13
N ASP A 166 13.78 -7.47 -3.41
CA ASP A 166 12.73 -7.56 -4.42
C ASP A 166 12.24 -9.01 -4.51
N MET A 167 11.27 -9.32 -3.65
CA MET A 167 10.89 -10.69 -3.25
C MET A 167 9.66 -11.26 -3.96
N PHE A 168 9.31 -10.78 -5.17
CA PHE A 168 8.31 -11.46 -5.98
C PHE A 168 8.90 -12.72 -6.62
N ASP A 169 9.11 -13.76 -5.82
CA ASP A 169 9.32 -15.11 -6.33
C ASP A 169 8.01 -15.59 -7.01
N GLU A 170 8.12 -16.27 -8.16
CA GLU A 170 6.97 -16.84 -8.88
C GLU A 170 6.11 -17.72 -7.97
N GLU A 171 6.74 -18.41 -7.00
CA GLU A 171 6.03 -19.21 -6.00
C GLU A 171 5.14 -18.33 -5.11
N MET A 172 5.64 -17.16 -4.67
CA MET A 172 4.87 -16.23 -3.84
C MET A 172 3.67 -15.68 -4.59
N LEU A 173 3.85 -15.20 -5.83
CA LEU A 173 2.77 -14.67 -6.66
C LEU A 173 1.70 -15.73 -6.92
N THR A 174 2.12 -16.95 -7.25
CA THR A 174 1.21 -18.09 -7.47
C THR A 174 0.40 -18.39 -6.21
N ARG A 175 1.05 -18.40 -5.04
CA ARG A 175 0.36 -18.64 -3.75
C ARG A 175 -0.62 -17.52 -3.41
N PHE A 176 -0.23 -16.27 -3.61
CA PHE A 176 -1.08 -15.11 -3.38
C PHE A 176 -2.30 -15.14 -4.30
N GLN A 177 -2.10 -15.32 -5.61
CA GLN A 177 -3.19 -15.41 -6.59
C GLN A 177 -4.16 -16.55 -6.28
N ARG A 178 -3.65 -17.73 -5.91
CA ARG A 178 -4.50 -18.85 -5.50
C ARG A 178 -5.29 -18.54 -4.23
N ALA A 179 -4.67 -17.89 -3.24
CA ALA A 179 -5.36 -17.50 -2.01
C ALA A 179 -6.49 -16.50 -2.29
N MET A 180 -6.23 -15.51 -3.14
CA MET A 180 -7.23 -14.52 -3.56
C MET A 180 -8.37 -15.16 -4.35
N GLY A 181 -8.06 -16.11 -5.24
CA GLY A 181 -9.07 -16.90 -5.94
C GLY A 181 -9.97 -17.70 -4.98
N LYS A 182 -9.41 -18.33 -3.93
CA LYS A 182 -10.19 -19.02 -2.89
C LYS A 182 -11.09 -18.06 -2.10
N LEU A 183 -10.68 -16.80 -1.96
CA LEU A 183 -11.45 -15.74 -1.31
C LEU A 183 -12.49 -15.09 -2.24
N GLY A 184 -12.54 -15.46 -3.52
CA GLY A 184 -13.43 -14.84 -4.51
C GLY A 184 -12.94 -13.47 -4.99
N VAL A 185 -11.64 -13.18 -4.87
CA VAL A 185 -11.00 -11.93 -5.29
C VAL A 185 -10.18 -12.18 -6.55
N GLU A 186 -10.46 -11.44 -7.61
CA GLU A 186 -9.71 -11.51 -8.86
C GLU A 186 -8.41 -10.71 -8.77
N ILE A 187 -7.32 -11.25 -9.31
CA ILE A 187 -6.05 -10.52 -9.47
C ILE A 187 -5.89 -10.09 -10.92
N ILE A 188 -5.73 -8.78 -11.14
CA ILE A 188 -5.31 -8.24 -12.43
C ILE A 188 -3.88 -7.73 -12.31
N TYR A 189 -3.00 -8.30 -13.13
CA TYR A 189 -1.63 -7.86 -13.25
C TYR A 189 -1.48 -6.71 -14.27
N SER A 190 -0.85 -5.62 -13.84
CA SER A 190 -0.40 -4.55 -14.72
C SER A 190 0.78 -5.05 -15.56
N LYS A 191 0.64 -4.98 -16.89
CA LYS A 191 1.75 -5.23 -17.83
C LYS A 191 2.42 -3.93 -18.29
N THR A 192 1.89 -2.78 -17.87
CA THR A 192 2.24 -1.47 -18.44
C THR A 192 2.07 -0.36 -17.38
N PRO A 193 3.02 0.57 -17.22
CA PRO A 193 2.94 1.68 -16.25
C PRO A 193 1.64 2.52 -16.31
N GLU A 194 0.96 2.51 -17.46
CA GLU A 194 -0.25 3.26 -17.77
C GLU A 194 -1.45 2.90 -16.88
N GLY A 195 -1.53 1.68 -16.35
CA GLY A 195 -2.63 1.21 -15.51
C GLY A 195 -2.51 1.58 -14.02
N LYS A 196 -1.25 1.71 -13.54
CA LYS A 196 -0.88 1.86 -12.12
C LYS A 196 -0.62 3.31 -11.70
N GLY A 197 -0.74 4.26 -12.62
CA GLY A 197 -0.46 5.67 -12.35
C GLY A 197 -1.29 6.31 -11.23
N ARG A 198 -2.31 5.67 -10.64
CA ARG A 198 -3.00 6.21 -9.45
C ARG A 198 -2.22 5.90 -8.18
N VAL A 199 -1.85 4.64 -7.92
CA VAL A 199 -1.12 4.28 -6.70
C VAL A 199 0.30 4.87 -6.69
N GLU A 200 0.97 4.94 -7.85
CA GLU A 200 2.24 5.68 -7.96
C GLU A 200 2.11 7.17 -7.63
N ARG A 201 1.01 7.81 -8.05
CA ARG A 201 0.75 9.23 -7.72
C ARG A 201 0.40 9.39 -6.24
N ALA A 202 -0.30 8.42 -5.67
CA ALA A 202 -0.56 8.38 -4.24
C ALA A 202 0.77 8.32 -3.49
N PHE A 203 1.67 7.39 -3.82
CA PHE A 203 3.00 7.31 -3.21
C PHE A 203 3.83 8.58 -3.38
N LYS A 204 3.87 9.20 -4.57
CA LYS A 204 4.53 10.51 -4.75
C LYS A 204 3.97 11.58 -3.83
N THR A 205 2.66 11.53 -3.58
CA THR A 205 1.99 12.45 -2.66
C THR A 205 2.33 12.13 -1.20
N LEU A 206 2.38 10.85 -0.82
CA LEU A 206 2.78 10.41 0.52
C LEU A 206 4.24 10.77 0.81
N GLN A 207 5.17 10.38 -0.07
CA GLN A 207 6.61 10.66 0.06
C GLN A 207 6.89 12.17 0.23
N ASP A 208 6.09 13.04 -0.39
CA ASP A 208 6.21 14.48 -0.20
C ASP A 208 5.50 14.98 1.07
N ARG A 209 4.21 14.67 1.23
CA ARG A 209 3.34 15.31 2.22
C ARG A 209 3.31 14.61 3.56
N LEU A 210 3.23 13.27 3.57
CA LEU A 210 3.17 12.50 4.81
C LEU A 210 4.44 12.70 5.63
N VAL A 211 5.60 12.56 4.99
CA VAL A 211 6.92 12.79 5.60
C VAL A 211 7.00 14.17 6.27
N LYS A 212 6.58 15.21 5.54
CA LYS A 212 6.58 16.59 6.04
C LYS A 212 5.56 16.83 7.17
N LYS A 213 4.38 16.22 7.11
CA LYS A 213 3.40 16.31 8.19
C LYS A 213 3.90 15.62 9.47
N MET A 214 4.52 14.45 9.33
CA MET A 214 5.14 13.75 10.45
C MET A 214 6.27 14.56 11.09
N ARG A 215 7.08 15.25 10.28
CA ARG A 215 8.09 16.19 10.78
C ARG A 215 7.48 17.31 11.63
N ILE A 216 6.37 17.91 11.18
CA ILE A 216 5.67 18.96 11.95
C ILE A 216 5.17 18.41 13.29
N LYS A 217 4.62 17.19 13.28
CA LYS A 217 4.14 16.49 14.49
C LYS A 217 5.25 15.86 15.34
N ASN A 218 6.53 15.99 14.94
CA ASN A 218 7.68 15.41 15.62
C ASN A 218 7.57 13.88 15.84
N ILE A 219 6.98 13.18 14.87
CA ILE A 219 6.86 11.72 14.88
C ILE A 219 8.21 11.10 14.49
N LYS A 220 8.72 10.17 15.31
CA LYS A 220 10.05 9.56 15.13
C LYS A 220 10.08 8.05 15.21
N THR A 221 8.95 7.41 15.49
CA THR A 221 8.87 5.95 15.62
C THR A 221 7.88 5.39 14.62
N VAL A 222 8.10 4.14 14.19
CA VAL A 222 7.16 3.44 13.31
C VAL A 222 5.79 3.32 13.97
N LYS A 223 5.74 3.07 15.28
CA LYS A 223 4.50 2.96 16.04
C LYS A 223 3.69 4.27 16.00
N ASP A 224 4.34 5.40 16.26
CA ASP A 224 3.66 6.71 16.25
C ASP A 224 3.25 7.12 14.83
N MET A 225 4.06 6.75 13.83
CA MET A 225 3.72 6.93 12.42
C MET A 225 2.46 6.13 12.03
N GLU A 226 2.41 4.83 12.33
CA GLU A 226 1.24 4.01 12.01
C GLU A 226 -0.01 4.50 12.74
N LYS A 227 0.14 4.91 14.00
CA LYS A 227 -0.95 5.54 14.77
C LYS A 227 -1.47 6.79 14.05
N TYR A 228 -0.58 7.73 13.72
CA TYR A 228 -0.96 8.96 13.04
C TYR A 228 -1.58 8.72 11.66
N ILE A 229 -1.04 7.76 10.91
CA ILE A 229 -1.56 7.40 9.58
C ILE A 229 -3.02 6.95 9.67
N ASN A 230 -3.30 6.03 10.59
CA ASN A 230 -4.61 5.40 10.71
C ASN A 230 -5.63 6.30 11.40
N GLU A 231 -5.24 7.06 12.42
CA GLU A 231 -6.17 7.88 13.21
C GLU A 231 -6.47 9.25 12.59
N GLU A 232 -5.55 9.80 11.78
CA GLU A 232 -5.69 11.19 11.30
C GLU A 232 -5.41 11.33 9.80
N TYR A 233 -4.24 10.85 9.34
CA TYR A 233 -3.74 11.25 8.01
C TYR A 233 -4.56 10.68 6.85
N ILE A 234 -5.04 9.43 6.93
CA ILE A 234 -5.84 8.83 5.86
C ILE A 234 -7.11 9.64 5.63
N GLU A 235 -7.80 10.05 6.70
CA GLU A 235 -9.01 10.86 6.61
C GLU A 235 -8.72 12.24 6.00
N GLU A 236 -7.69 12.93 6.50
CA GLU A 236 -7.24 14.22 5.95
C GLU A 236 -6.87 14.13 4.47
N HIS A 237 -6.18 13.04 4.08
CA HIS A 237 -5.79 12.80 2.71
C HIS A 237 -7.00 12.56 1.81
N ASN A 238 -7.91 11.68 2.23
CA ASN A 238 -9.09 11.31 1.44
C ASN A 238 -10.03 12.49 1.25
N LYS A 239 -10.24 13.32 2.29
CA LYS A 239 -10.99 14.58 2.18
C LYS A 239 -10.42 15.51 1.10
N LYS A 240 -9.10 15.50 0.91
CA LYS A 240 -8.41 16.42 0.01
C LYS A 240 -8.24 15.88 -1.42
N PHE A 241 -7.92 14.60 -1.55
CA PHE A 241 -7.50 13.99 -2.82
C PHE A 241 -8.51 12.99 -3.37
N GLY A 242 -9.46 12.56 -2.53
CA GLY A 242 -10.56 11.70 -2.92
C GLY A 242 -11.41 12.27 -4.04
N LYS A 243 -12.16 11.38 -4.66
CA LYS A 243 -13.11 11.63 -5.73
C LYS A 243 -14.40 10.90 -5.40
N GLU A 244 -15.51 11.50 -5.79
CA GLU A 244 -16.77 10.77 -5.81
C GLU A 244 -16.67 9.64 -6.83
N ALA A 245 -17.13 8.46 -6.42
CA ALA A 245 -17.31 7.34 -7.33
C ALA A 245 -18.39 7.71 -8.37
N LYS A 246 -18.33 7.07 -9.55
CA LYS A 246 -19.32 7.31 -10.61
C LYS A 246 -20.72 6.89 -10.17
N GLU A 247 -20.79 5.86 -9.35
CA GLU A 247 -22.01 5.29 -8.79
C GLU A 247 -21.84 5.16 -7.27
N SER A 248 -22.93 5.35 -6.54
CA SER A 248 -22.93 5.19 -5.08
C SER A 248 -22.94 3.72 -4.66
N GLY A 249 -22.50 3.49 -3.42
CA GLY A 249 -22.47 2.18 -2.78
C GLY A 249 -21.06 1.61 -2.65
N ASP A 250 -20.90 0.75 -1.65
CA ASP A 250 -19.72 -0.06 -1.43
C ASP A 250 -19.95 -1.45 -2.05
N TYR A 251 -19.02 -1.89 -2.88
CA TYR A 251 -19.07 -3.15 -3.60
C TYR A 251 -18.05 -4.19 -3.10
N HIS A 252 -17.48 -3.97 -1.92
CA HIS A 252 -16.76 -5.03 -1.21
C HIS A 252 -17.71 -6.19 -0.87
N LEU A 253 -17.19 -7.41 -0.98
CA LEU A 253 -17.85 -8.64 -0.59
C LEU A 253 -17.55 -8.95 0.88
N ASP A 254 -18.47 -9.65 1.55
CA ASP A 254 -18.29 -10.01 2.96
C ASP A 254 -17.07 -10.91 3.19
N PHE A 255 -16.25 -10.55 4.18
CA PHE A 255 -15.22 -11.43 4.71
C PHE A 255 -15.84 -12.34 5.78
N THR A 256 -16.40 -13.45 5.31
CA THR A 256 -17.23 -14.37 6.12
C THR A 256 -16.45 -15.03 7.27
N GLU A 257 -17.16 -15.54 8.28
CA GLU A 257 -16.52 -16.32 9.37
C GLU A 257 -15.75 -17.53 8.84
N LYS A 258 -16.31 -18.23 7.84
CA LYS A 258 -15.60 -19.33 7.16
C LYS A 258 -14.29 -18.87 6.53
N ASP A 259 -14.27 -17.69 5.91
CA ASP A 259 -13.05 -17.12 5.34
C ASP A 259 -12.03 -16.79 6.44
N LYS A 260 -12.47 -16.23 7.57
CA LYS A 260 -11.60 -15.91 8.71
C LYS A 260 -10.94 -17.16 9.30
N GLU A 261 -11.70 -18.23 9.51
CA GLU A 261 -11.23 -19.50 10.05
C GLU A 261 -10.20 -20.18 9.12
N ASN A 262 -10.44 -20.11 7.81
CA ASN A 262 -9.62 -20.80 6.81
C ASN A 262 -8.52 -19.92 6.19
N TYR A 263 -8.45 -18.65 6.57
CA TYR A 263 -7.61 -17.64 5.90
C TYR A 263 -6.16 -18.09 5.72
N HIS A 264 -5.51 -18.53 6.80
CA HIS A 264 -4.10 -18.96 6.78
C HIS A 264 -3.86 -20.20 5.88
N TRP A 265 -4.89 -21.05 5.71
CA TRP A 265 -4.83 -22.22 4.84
C TRP A 265 -4.98 -21.88 3.35
N TYR A 266 -5.57 -20.73 3.02
CA TYR A 266 -5.64 -20.27 1.63
C TYR A 266 -4.26 -19.92 1.08
N PHE A 267 -3.38 -19.40 1.94
CA PHE A 267 -1.98 -19.06 1.63
C PHE A 267 -1.01 -20.22 1.75
N ALA A 268 -1.41 -21.37 2.33
CA ALA A 268 -0.53 -22.50 2.62
C ALA A 268 0.21 -23.02 1.37
N LYS A 269 1.49 -23.38 1.49
CA LYS A 269 2.24 -24.08 0.44
C LYS A 269 1.60 -25.45 0.25
N GLU A 270 1.28 -25.83 -0.99
CA GLU A 270 0.66 -27.12 -1.30
C GLU A 270 1.69 -27.97 -2.03
N ASN A 271 1.98 -29.16 -1.49
CA ASN A 271 2.96 -30.08 -2.02
C ASN A 271 2.34 -31.46 -2.21
N GLU A 272 2.34 -31.96 -3.45
CA GLU A 272 1.99 -33.34 -3.69
C GLU A 272 3.12 -34.26 -3.20
N ARG A 273 2.76 -35.27 -2.40
CA ARG A 273 3.69 -36.27 -1.88
C ARG A 273 3.07 -37.65 -2.01
N THR A 274 3.88 -38.62 -2.47
CA THR A 274 3.49 -40.02 -2.47
C THR A 274 3.76 -40.61 -1.09
N ILE A 275 2.73 -41.17 -0.47
CA ILE A 275 2.86 -41.88 0.79
C ILE A 275 3.52 -43.24 0.59
N LYS A 276 4.54 -43.52 1.41
CA LYS A 276 5.27 -44.78 1.37
C LYS A 276 4.38 -45.94 1.84
N ARG A 277 4.79 -47.18 1.52
CA ARG A 277 4.03 -48.41 1.89
C ARG A 277 3.88 -48.60 3.40
N ASP A 278 4.77 -48.02 4.19
CA ASP A 278 4.70 -47.99 5.66
C ASP A 278 3.72 -46.93 6.19
N GLY A 279 3.10 -46.12 5.32
CA GLY A 279 2.17 -45.05 5.70
C GLY A 279 2.85 -43.75 6.09
N THR A 280 4.13 -43.57 5.75
CA THR A 280 4.88 -42.34 6.03
C THR A 280 4.94 -41.38 4.85
N ILE A 281 5.00 -40.09 5.17
CA ILE A 281 5.33 -39.00 4.26
C ILE A 281 6.55 -38.28 4.82
N GLN A 282 7.56 -38.05 3.97
CA GLN A 282 8.67 -37.19 4.30
C GLN A 282 8.42 -35.78 3.76
N TYR A 283 8.47 -34.79 4.64
CA TYR A 283 8.27 -33.39 4.29
C TYR A 283 9.12 -32.49 5.20
N ASN A 284 9.80 -31.50 4.63
CA ASN A 284 10.66 -30.55 5.35
C ASN A 284 11.56 -31.20 6.43
N LYS A 285 12.33 -32.23 6.04
CA LYS A 285 13.24 -33.03 6.89
C LYS A 285 12.57 -33.79 8.06
N LYS A 286 11.24 -33.77 8.16
CA LYS A 286 10.46 -34.54 9.15
C LYS A 286 9.73 -35.70 8.47
N ILE A 287 9.44 -36.73 9.27
CA ILE A 287 8.65 -37.89 8.85
C ILE A 287 7.30 -37.83 9.56
N TYR A 288 6.25 -37.78 8.76
CA TYR A 288 4.85 -37.75 9.20
C TYR A 288 4.26 -39.14 8.98
N GLN A 289 3.72 -39.76 10.03
CA GLN A 289 3.12 -41.08 9.99
C GLN A 289 1.61 -40.94 10.14
N LEU A 290 0.84 -41.46 9.18
CA LEU A 290 -0.61 -41.49 9.29
C LEU A 290 -1.06 -42.38 10.45
N GLU A 291 -2.13 -41.98 11.14
CA GLU A 291 -2.73 -42.76 12.21
C GLU A 291 -3.34 -44.10 11.74
N LYS A 292 -3.58 -45.01 12.69
CA LYS A 292 -4.16 -46.34 12.42
C LYS A 292 -5.57 -46.17 11.82
N GLY A 293 -5.94 -47.04 10.88
CA GLY A 293 -7.21 -46.97 10.14
C GLY A 293 -7.11 -46.29 8.77
N GLN A 294 -6.03 -45.55 8.50
CA GLN A 294 -5.84 -44.80 7.25
C GLN A 294 -4.96 -45.56 6.23
N LYS A 295 -4.92 -46.90 6.30
CA LYS A 295 -4.06 -47.75 5.45
C LYS A 295 -4.44 -47.72 3.96
N LEU A 296 -5.69 -47.37 3.64
CA LEU A 296 -6.22 -47.31 2.28
C LEU A 296 -5.56 -46.23 1.41
N TYR A 297 -4.82 -45.31 2.03
CA TYR A 297 -4.11 -44.25 1.32
C TYR A 297 -2.69 -44.65 0.90
N LYS A 298 -2.18 -45.81 1.33
CA LYS A 298 -0.83 -46.30 0.98
C LYS A 298 -0.56 -46.30 -0.53
N GLY A 299 0.57 -45.73 -0.95
CA GLY A 299 0.96 -45.62 -2.36
C GLY A 299 0.19 -44.56 -3.15
N LYS A 300 -0.78 -43.84 -2.54
CA LYS A 300 -1.50 -42.75 -3.19
C LYS A 300 -0.73 -41.42 -3.06
N LYS A 301 -1.09 -40.49 -3.93
CA LYS A 301 -0.65 -39.09 -3.87
C LYS A 301 -1.55 -38.35 -2.88
N LEU A 302 -0.92 -37.69 -1.90
CA LEU A 302 -1.57 -36.84 -0.90
C LEU A 302 -1.05 -35.41 -1.04
N ILE A 303 -1.85 -34.44 -0.59
CA ILE A 303 -1.45 -33.02 -0.56
C ILE A 303 -1.03 -32.68 0.85
N VAL A 304 0.22 -32.27 1.02
CA VAL A 304 0.73 -31.66 2.24
C VAL A 304 0.57 -30.15 2.13
N LYS A 305 -0.19 -29.56 3.06
CA LYS A 305 -0.35 -28.10 3.19
C LYS A 305 0.51 -27.60 4.34
N GLU A 306 1.31 -26.57 4.10
CA GLU A 306 2.13 -25.88 5.12
C GLU A 306 1.75 -24.39 5.18
N THR A 307 1.26 -23.92 6.32
CA THR A 307 0.96 -22.49 6.50
C THR A 307 2.24 -21.67 6.58
N THR A 308 2.13 -20.34 6.48
CA THR A 308 3.26 -19.41 6.69
C THR A 308 3.86 -19.48 8.10
N LYS A 309 3.13 -20.06 9.06
CA LYS A 309 3.60 -20.33 10.43
C LYS A 309 4.22 -21.74 10.60
N GLY A 310 4.23 -22.56 9.55
CA GLY A 310 4.75 -23.92 9.57
C GLY A 310 3.78 -24.98 10.09
N GLU A 311 2.49 -24.66 10.24
CA GLU A 311 1.46 -25.65 10.57
C GLU A 311 1.20 -26.57 9.38
N ILE A 312 1.03 -27.86 9.63
CA ILE A 312 0.91 -28.87 8.59
C ILE A 312 -0.46 -29.54 8.65
N LYS A 313 -1.08 -29.70 7.49
CA LYS A 313 -2.23 -30.60 7.28
C LYS A 313 -1.99 -31.49 6.08
N ILE A 314 -2.49 -32.72 6.13
CA ILE A 314 -2.35 -33.70 5.04
C ILE A 314 -3.75 -34.04 4.53
N PHE A 315 -3.93 -34.01 3.21
CA PHE A 315 -5.21 -34.25 2.57
C PHE A 315 -5.14 -35.37 1.53
N SER A 316 -6.20 -36.18 1.46
CA SER A 316 -6.54 -37.01 0.31
C SER A 316 -7.79 -36.44 -0.37
N GLY A 317 -7.62 -35.72 -1.48
CA GLY A 317 -8.72 -34.94 -2.04
C GLY A 317 -9.21 -33.90 -1.03
N ASN A 318 -10.48 -34.01 -0.62
CA ASN A 318 -11.09 -33.10 0.37
C ASN A 318 -11.06 -33.64 1.81
N VAL A 319 -10.53 -34.84 2.04
CA VAL A 319 -10.48 -35.47 3.36
C VAL A 319 -9.16 -35.13 4.05
N GLU A 320 -9.24 -34.46 5.20
CA GLU A 320 -8.10 -34.24 6.10
C GLU A 320 -7.73 -35.55 6.80
N LEU A 321 -6.43 -35.84 6.93
CA LEU A 321 -5.91 -37.07 7.51
C LEU A 321 -5.12 -36.79 8.79
N ASP A 322 -5.35 -37.63 9.80
CA ASP A 322 -4.66 -37.55 11.08
C ASP A 322 -3.24 -38.14 10.98
N TYR A 323 -2.29 -37.51 11.67
CA TYR A 323 -0.90 -37.93 11.65
C TYR A 323 -0.16 -37.57 12.93
N TYR A 324 0.97 -38.24 13.16
CA TYR A 324 1.95 -37.83 14.17
C TYR A 324 3.36 -37.73 13.56
N ILE A 325 4.20 -36.88 14.18
CA ILE A 325 5.59 -36.72 13.75
C ILE A 325 6.42 -37.84 14.39
N ARG A 326 7.11 -38.63 13.56
CA ARG A 326 8.03 -39.66 14.03
C ARG A 326 9.27 -38.99 14.60
N LYS A 327 9.58 -39.24 15.88
CA LYS A 327 10.87 -38.82 16.46
C LYS A 327 11.99 -39.55 15.73
N SER A 328 13.04 -38.83 15.35
CA SER A 328 14.27 -39.47 14.90
C SER A 328 14.83 -40.25 16.09
N ILE A 329 15.08 -41.54 15.88
CA ILE A 329 15.74 -42.41 16.87
C ILE A 329 17.21 -42.02 16.94
#